data_AF-A0A6B3I2C3-F1
#
_entry.id   AF-A0A6B3I2C3-F1
#
_cell.length_a   1.000
_cell.length_b   1.000
_cell.length_c   1.000
_cell.angle_alpha   90.00
_cell.angle_beta   90.00
_cell.angle_gamma   90.00
#
_symmetry.space_group_name_H-M   'P 1'
#
loop_
_entity.id
_entity.type
_entity.pdbx_description
1 polymer ?
#
loop_
_entity_poly.entity_id
_entity_poly.type
_entity_poly.pdbx_seq_one_letter_code
_entity_poly.pdbx_strand_id
1 'polypeptide(L)'
;TALGTLRRDDGGPRRFTESLAELHLRGVSPDWDTVFAGRRPGRVELPTYAFQRAPYWLEDGAAPAADVTSAGLTPAGHPLLGAVVVLADSDGLLLTGRLSARTHPWLTDHAVGGRALLPGTAFLELALQAGARVGCP
;
A
#
# COMPACT_ATOMS: atom_id res chain seq x y z
N THR A 1 32.80 -13.30 -29.72
CA THR A 1 33.40 -13.34 -28.37
C THR A 1 34.30 -14.55 -28.26
N ALA A 2 35.54 -14.40 -27.80
CA ALA A 2 36.46 -15.51 -27.53
C ALA A 2 36.83 -15.53 -26.04
N LEU A 3 36.95 -16.72 -25.45
CA LEU A 3 37.28 -16.96 -24.04
C LEU A 3 38.21 -18.17 -23.93
N GLY A 4 39.14 -18.14 -22.97
CA GLY A 4 40.07 -19.24 -22.70
C GLY A 4 39.48 -20.21 -21.68
N THR A 5 39.19 -21.44 -22.12
CA THR A 5 38.67 -22.53 -21.28
C THR A 5 39.76 -23.36 -20.61
N LEU A 6 41.01 -23.22 -21.05
CA LEU A 6 42.20 -23.89 -20.53
C LEU A 6 43.32 -22.88 -20.35
N ARG A 7 43.99 -22.92 -19.20
CA ARG A 7 45.20 -22.15 -18.91
C ARG A 7 46.26 -23.04 -18.27
N ARG A 8 47.51 -22.58 -18.27
CA ARG A 8 48.59 -23.24 -17.54
C ARG A 8 48.20 -23.32 -16.06
N ASP A 9 48.25 -24.53 -15.51
CA ASP A 9 47.88 -24.85 -14.12
C ASP A 9 46.42 -24.56 -13.73
N ASP A 10 45.55 -24.23 -14.70
CA ASP A 10 44.14 -23.93 -14.48
C ASP A 10 43.30 -24.34 -15.70
N GLY A 11 43.10 -25.65 -15.83
CA GLY A 11 42.39 -26.27 -16.96
C GLY A 11 41.33 -27.29 -16.56
N GLY A 12 40.88 -27.27 -15.29
CA GLY A 12 39.89 -28.21 -14.77
C GLY A 12 38.43 -27.81 -15.05
N PRO A 13 37.46 -28.66 -14.64
CA PRO A 13 36.02 -28.40 -14.83
C PRO A 13 35.56 -27.05 -14.26
N ARG A 14 36.16 -26.58 -13.16
CA ARG A 14 35.88 -25.25 -12.59
C ARG A 14 36.15 -24.12 -13.58
N ARG A 15 37.33 -24.09 -14.22
CA ARG A 15 37.70 -23.06 -15.22
C ARG A 15 36.79 -23.08 -16.43
N PHE A 16 36.35 -24.27 -16.83
CA PHE A 16 35.39 -24.44 -17.92
C PHE A 16 34.03 -23.81 -17.57
N THR A 17 33.46 -24.11 -16.39
CA THR A 17 32.18 -23.53 -15.94
C THR A 17 32.27 -22.02 -15.72
N GLU A 18 33.41 -21.51 -15.25
CA GLU A 18 33.66 -20.06 -15.18
C GLU A 18 33.66 -19.40 -16.55
N SER A 19 34.29 -20.04 -17.54
CA SER A 19 34.30 -19.54 -18.91
C SER A 19 32.89 -19.54 -19.53
N LEU A 20 32.04 -20.51 -19.18
CA LEU A 20 30.62 -20.51 -19.56
C LEU A 20 29.84 -19.37 -18.88
N ALA A 21 30.10 -19.08 -17.61
CA ALA A 21 29.49 -17.96 -16.91
C ALA A 21 29.92 -16.61 -17.53
N GLU A 22 31.20 -16.43 -17.84
CA GLU A 22 31.72 -15.25 -18.55
C GLU A 22 31.05 -15.07 -19.92
N LEU A 23 30.79 -16.17 -20.64
CA LEU A 23 30.10 -16.16 -21.93
C LEU A 23 28.63 -15.74 -21.78
N HIS A 24 27.95 -16.29 -20.77
CA HIS A 24 26.55 -15.98 -20.45
C HIS A 24 26.37 -14.50 -20.07
N LEU A 25 27.27 -13.95 -19.25
CA LEU A 25 27.28 -12.52 -18.90
C LEU A 25 27.48 -11.61 -20.11
N ARG A 26 28.10 -12.11 -21.18
CA ARG A 26 28.26 -11.40 -22.47
C ARG A 26 27.08 -11.62 -23.42
N GLY A 27 25.96 -12.17 -22.93
CA GLY A 27 24.71 -12.34 -23.68
C GLY A 27 24.63 -13.63 -24.52
N VAL A 28 25.61 -14.53 -24.40
CA VAL A 28 25.60 -15.80 -25.13
C VAL A 28 25.20 -16.92 -24.17
N SER A 29 23.95 -17.39 -24.28
CA SER A 29 23.48 -18.50 -23.44
C SER A 29 24.08 -19.83 -23.90
N PRO A 30 24.57 -20.68 -22.98
CA PRO A 30 24.88 -22.07 -23.28
C PRO A 30 23.64 -22.79 -23.81
N ASP A 31 23.86 -23.77 -24.68
CA ASP A 31 22.86 -24.78 -24.99
C ASP A 31 22.75 -25.76 -23.80
N TRP A 32 21.73 -25.57 -22.98
CA TRP A 32 21.51 -26.37 -21.78
C TRP A 32 21.17 -27.84 -22.09
N ASP A 33 20.60 -28.15 -23.26
CA ASP A 33 20.33 -29.54 -23.66
C ASP A 33 21.64 -30.30 -23.89
N THR A 34 22.62 -29.65 -24.53
CA THR A 34 23.98 -30.20 -24.68
C THR A 34 24.69 -30.33 -23.33
N VAL A 35 24.56 -29.35 -22.43
CA VAL A 35 25.18 -29.39 -21.09
C VAL A 35 24.65 -30.56 -20.24
N PHE A 36 23.38 -30.91 -20.40
CA PHE A 36 22.73 -32.00 -19.68
C PHE A 36 22.57 -33.29 -20.50
N ALA A 37 23.24 -33.41 -21.64
CA ALA A 37 23.14 -34.59 -22.51
C ALA A 37 23.40 -35.90 -21.73
N GLY A 38 22.51 -36.87 -21.90
CA GLY A 38 22.56 -38.15 -21.16
C GLY A 38 22.11 -38.08 -19.70
N ARG A 39 21.67 -36.91 -19.21
CA ARG A 39 21.10 -36.72 -17.86
C ARG A 39 19.66 -36.21 -17.94
N ARG A 40 18.90 -36.41 -16.86
CA ARG A 40 17.56 -35.85 -16.65
C ARG A 40 17.57 -34.94 -15.44
N PRO A 41 17.91 -33.64 -15.59
CA PRO A 41 17.90 -32.71 -14.47
C PRO A 41 16.47 -32.49 -13.96
N GLY A 42 16.29 -32.54 -12.63
CA GLY A 42 15.03 -32.18 -11.97
C GLY A 42 14.94 -30.67 -11.75
N ARG A 43 13.73 -30.11 -11.78
CA ARG A 43 13.49 -28.73 -11.33
C ARG A 43 13.48 -28.70 -9.80
N VAL A 44 14.11 -27.68 -9.23
CA VAL A 44 14.12 -27.42 -7.78
C VAL A 44 13.51 -26.05 -7.53
N GLU A 45 12.89 -25.86 -6.36
CA GLU A 45 12.44 -24.54 -5.95
C GLU A 45 13.65 -23.64 -5.68
N LEU A 46 13.58 -22.41 -6.19
CA LEU A 46 14.53 -21.36 -5.92
C LEU A 46 13.81 -20.20 -5.21
N PRO A 47 14.53 -19.39 -4.42
CA PRO A 47 13.98 -18.14 -3.90
C PRO A 47 13.36 -17.32 -5.03
N THR A 48 12.22 -16.69 -4.75
CA THR A 48 11.56 -15.82 -5.71
C THR A 48 12.42 -14.59 -6.01
N TYR A 49 12.19 -13.97 -7.17
CA TYR A 49 12.87 -12.73 -7.53
C TYR A 49 12.70 -11.67 -6.44
N ALA A 50 13.80 -11.04 -6.04
CA ALA A 50 13.80 -9.98 -5.03
C ALA A 50 13.29 -8.67 -5.65
N PHE A 51 11.96 -8.54 -5.81
CA PHE A 51 11.35 -7.31 -6.30
C PHE A 51 11.75 -6.11 -5.44
N GLN A 52 12.07 -4.98 -6.09
CA GLN A 52 12.27 -3.70 -5.41
C GLN A 52 10.94 -3.25 -4.80
N ARG A 53 10.87 -3.22 -3.47
CA ARG A 53 9.67 -2.84 -2.73
C ARG A 53 9.65 -1.32 -2.54
N ALA A 54 8.97 -0.62 -3.44
CA ALA A 54 8.64 0.79 -3.26
C ALA A 54 7.13 0.92 -2.99
N PRO A 55 6.73 1.73 -2.00
CA PRO A 55 5.32 2.00 -1.75
C PRO A 55 4.78 2.90 -2.87
N TYR A 56 3.80 2.40 -3.61
CA TYR A 56 3.05 3.16 -4.61
C TYR A 56 1.59 3.28 -4.16
N TRP A 57 1.39 3.97 -3.04
CA TRP A 57 0.06 4.26 -2.49
C TRP A 57 -0.35 5.70 -2.82
N LEU A 58 -1.65 5.94 -2.98
CA LEU A 58 -2.18 7.30 -2.97
C LEU A 58 -2.03 7.84 -1.53
N GLU A 59 -1.27 8.92 -1.38
CA GLU A 59 -1.16 9.58 -0.08
C GLU A 59 -2.40 10.44 0.15
N ASP A 60 -3.09 10.22 1.27
CA ASP A 60 -4.09 11.14 1.81
C ASP A 60 -3.37 12.44 2.21
N GLY A 61 -3.07 13.29 1.23
CA GLY A 61 -2.75 14.69 1.47
C GLY A 61 -3.88 15.34 2.28
N ALA A 62 -3.61 16.49 2.88
CA ALA A 62 -4.60 17.34 3.55
C ALA A 62 -5.63 17.92 2.55
N ALA A 63 -6.12 17.10 1.63
CA ALA A 63 -7.27 17.42 0.83
C ALA A 63 -8.46 17.62 1.78
N PRO A 64 -9.28 18.66 1.57
CA PRO A 64 -10.56 18.77 2.25
C PRO A 64 -11.30 17.45 2.13
N ALA A 65 -12.04 17.07 3.17
CA ALA A 65 -12.81 15.83 3.25
C ALA A 65 -13.32 15.46 1.85
N ALA A 66 -12.86 14.32 1.32
CA ALA A 66 -13.05 13.91 -0.07
C ALA A 66 -14.42 14.34 -0.55
N ASP A 67 -14.50 15.07 -1.68
CA ASP A 67 -15.74 15.67 -2.16
C ASP A 67 -16.84 14.61 -2.22
N VAL A 68 -17.68 14.58 -1.18
CA VAL A 68 -18.64 13.52 -0.97
C VAL A 68 -19.73 13.55 -2.05
N THR A 69 -19.86 14.67 -2.76
CA THR A 69 -20.77 14.80 -3.90
C THR A 69 -20.36 13.90 -5.06
N SER A 70 -19.06 13.63 -5.23
CA SER A 70 -18.56 12.68 -6.24
C SER A 70 -19.03 11.24 -5.99
N ALA A 71 -19.32 10.91 -4.73
CA ALA A 71 -19.92 9.65 -4.31
C ALA A 71 -21.47 9.71 -4.26
N GLY A 72 -22.08 10.81 -4.73
CA GLY A 72 -23.53 11.03 -4.69
C GLY A 72 -24.08 11.35 -3.29
N LEU A 73 -23.22 11.72 -2.34
CA LEU A 73 -23.61 12.03 -0.97
C LEU A 73 -23.78 13.54 -0.77
N THR A 74 -24.67 13.92 0.14
CA THR A 74 -24.90 15.32 0.50
C THR A 74 -23.86 15.79 1.53
N PRO A 75 -23.12 16.88 1.29
CA PRO A 75 -22.17 17.42 2.26
C PRO A 75 -22.86 17.85 3.56
N ALA A 76 -22.24 17.51 4.70
CA ALA A 76 -22.77 17.90 6.00
C ALA A 76 -22.37 19.33 6.45
N GLY A 77 -21.52 20.04 5.69
CA GLY A 77 -21.18 21.44 5.97
C GLY A 77 -20.67 21.70 7.40
N HIS A 78 -20.03 20.72 8.02
CA HIS A 78 -19.64 20.76 9.44
C HIS A 78 -18.23 20.17 9.61
N PRO A 79 -17.34 20.76 10.43
CA PRO A 79 -15.94 20.33 10.50
C PRO A 79 -15.73 18.84 10.79
N LEU A 80 -16.55 18.26 11.69
CA LEU A 80 -16.44 16.85 12.09
C LEU A 80 -17.31 15.89 11.26
N LEU A 81 -18.16 16.41 10.37
CA LEU A 81 -19.10 15.60 9.59
C LEU A 81 -18.87 15.87 8.10
N GLY A 82 -18.58 14.82 7.35
CA GLY A 82 -18.38 14.88 5.91
C GLY A 82 -19.69 14.81 5.13
N ALA A 83 -20.60 13.89 5.50
CA ALA A 83 -21.79 13.60 4.72
C ALA A 83 -23.04 13.36 5.57
N VAL A 84 -24.20 13.61 4.95
CA VAL A 84 -25.54 13.27 5.44
C VAL A 84 -26.19 12.32 4.46
N VAL A 85 -26.78 11.25 4.99
CA VAL A 85 -27.50 10.23 4.24
C VAL A 85 -28.90 10.10 4.83
N VAL A 86 -29.93 10.26 4.00
CA VAL A 86 -31.29 9.89 4.37
C VAL A 86 -31.43 8.39 4.19
N LEU A 87 -31.87 7.69 5.23
CA LEU A 87 -32.06 6.24 5.15
C LEU A 87 -33.32 5.96 4.32
N ALA A 88 -33.24 5.00 3.41
CA ALA A 88 -34.36 4.71 2.50
C ALA A 88 -35.48 3.89 3.17
N ASP A 89 -35.15 3.16 4.23
CA ASP A 89 -36.05 2.24 4.95
C ASP A 89 -36.69 2.86 6.19
N SER A 90 -36.40 4.13 6.50
CA SER A 90 -36.85 4.81 7.71
C SER A 90 -36.84 6.33 7.52
N ASP A 91 -37.55 7.06 8.38
CA ASP A 91 -37.45 8.53 8.48
C ASP A 91 -36.14 8.98 9.19
N GLY A 92 -35.09 8.16 9.12
CA GLY A 92 -33.82 8.34 9.81
C GLY A 92 -32.77 9.05 8.98
N LEU A 93 -31.84 9.73 9.66
CA LEU A 93 -30.65 10.34 9.05
C LEU A 93 -29.38 9.68 9.60
N LEU A 94 -28.42 9.39 8.73
CA LEU A 94 -27.06 9.02 9.09
C LEU A 94 -26.12 10.18 8.78
N LEU A 95 -25.41 10.65 9.80
CA LEU A 95 -24.33 11.63 9.66
C LEU A 95 -22.98 10.91 9.82
N THR A 96 -22.06 11.15 8.90
CA THR A 96 -20.77 10.44 8.84
C THR A 96 -19.63 11.44 8.70
N GLY A 97 -18.47 11.12 9.28
CA GLY A 97 -17.26 11.92 9.20
C GLY A 97 -16.02 11.13 9.63
N ARG A 98 -14.84 11.70 9.38
CA ARG A 98 -13.54 11.11 9.76
C ARG A 98 -12.82 12.02 10.73
N LEU A 99 -12.52 11.49 11.92
CA LEU A 99 -11.71 12.17 12.93
C LEU A 99 -10.27 11.67 12.84
N SER A 100 -9.33 12.58 12.67
CA SER A 100 -7.91 12.26 12.57
C SER A 100 -7.09 13.46 13.00
N ALA A 101 -6.06 13.25 13.82
CA ALA A 101 -5.11 14.28 14.22
C ALA A 101 -4.40 14.96 13.04
N ARG A 102 -4.31 14.28 11.87
CA ARG A 102 -3.78 14.89 10.64
C ARG A 102 -4.66 16.03 10.11
N THR A 103 -5.97 15.85 10.21
CA THR A 103 -6.99 16.80 9.70
C THR A 103 -7.53 17.74 10.78
N HIS A 104 -7.51 17.30 12.03
CA HIS A 104 -8.02 17.99 13.20
C HIS A 104 -6.95 17.98 14.29
N PRO A 105 -5.88 18.80 14.16
CA PRO A 105 -4.76 18.77 15.10
C PRO A 105 -5.19 18.99 16.55
N TRP A 106 -6.21 19.82 16.78
CA TRP A 106 -6.75 20.11 18.11
C TRP A 106 -7.26 18.86 18.86
N LEU A 107 -7.55 17.74 18.17
CA LEU A 107 -7.93 16.50 18.83
C LEU A 107 -6.84 15.98 19.78
N THR A 108 -5.58 16.34 19.55
CA THR A 108 -4.48 15.95 20.45
C THR A 108 -4.40 16.81 21.71
N ASP A 109 -5.07 17.95 21.73
CA ASP A 109 -5.03 18.89 22.87
C ASP A 109 -5.91 18.41 24.03
N HIS A 110 -6.89 17.54 23.76
CA HIS A 110 -7.70 16.87 24.78
C HIS A 110 -7.17 15.47 25.06
N ALA A 111 -6.31 15.35 26.07
CA ALA A 111 -5.69 14.10 26.46
C ALA A 111 -5.91 13.77 27.95
N VAL A 112 -6.21 12.50 28.24
CA VAL A 112 -6.30 11.96 29.60
C VAL A 112 -5.28 10.84 29.74
N GLY A 113 -4.36 10.97 30.69
CA GLY A 113 -3.24 10.02 30.83
C GLY A 113 -2.35 9.95 29.58
N GLY A 114 -2.19 11.06 28.87
CA GLY A 114 -1.36 11.15 27.64
C GLY A 114 -1.99 10.51 26.40
N ARG A 115 -3.24 10.04 26.47
CA ARG A 115 -3.99 9.51 25.32
C ARG A 115 -5.01 10.53 24.84
N ALA A 116 -4.97 10.86 23.56
CA ALA A 116 -5.98 11.70 22.93
C ALA A 116 -7.36 11.04 23.05
N LEU A 117 -8.32 11.80 23.57
CA LEU A 117 -9.72 11.40 23.66
C LEU A 117 -10.57 12.46 22.96
N LEU A 118 -11.68 12.05 22.35
CA LEU A 118 -12.63 13.01 21.82
C LEU A 118 -13.33 13.71 23.02
N PRO A 119 -13.33 15.06 23.11
CA PRO A 119 -14.00 15.76 24.19
C PRO A 119 -15.49 15.42 24.24
N GLY A 120 -16.06 15.33 25.45
CA GLY A 120 -17.50 15.15 25.63
C GLY A 120 -18.34 16.23 24.92
N THR A 121 -17.82 17.46 24.85
CA THR A 121 -18.45 18.57 24.14
C THR A 121 -18.53 18.37 22.63
N ALA A 122 -17.62 17.60 22.02
CA ALA A 122 -17.73 17.27 20.60
C ALA A 122 -18.94 16.35 20.35
N PHE A 123 -19.26 15.42 21.26
CA PHE A 123 -20.48 14.63 21.14
C PHE A 123 -21.75 15.48 21.28
N LEU A 124 -21.73 16.49 22.16
CA LEU A 124 -22.84 17.45 22.28
C LEU A 124 -23.05 18.23 20.98
N GLU A 125 -21.96 18.73 20.37
CA GLU A 125 -22.02 19.40 19.06
C GLU A 125 -22.59 18.48 17.98
N LEU A 126 -22.16 17.22 17.93
CA LEU A 126 -22.68 16.24 16.97
C LEU A 126 -24.18 15.97 17.19
N ALA A 127 -24.62 15.89 18.45
CA ALA A 127 -26.03 15.71 18.80
C ALA A 127 -26.87 16.93 18.41
N LEU A 128 -26.40 18.15 18.69
CA LEU A 128 -27.07 19.39 18.28
C LEU A 128 -27.19 19.49 16.76
N GLN A 129 -26.13 19.13 16.04
CA GLN A 129 -26.14 19.14 14.58
C GLN A 129 -27.08 18.08 14.00
N ALA A 130 -27.21 16.91 14.64
CA ALA A 130 -28.21 15.92 14.27
C ALA A 130 -29.64 16.44 14.54
N GLY A 131 -29.88 16.99 15.73
CA GLY A 131 -31.15 17.57 16.15
C GLY A 131 -31.64 18.68 15.22
N ALA A 132 -30.77 19.62 14.88
CA ALA A 132 -31.06 20.71 13.94
C ALA A 132 -31.51 20.19 12.56
N ARG A 133 -30.99 19.03 12.11
CA ARG A 133 -31.37 18.44 10.81
C ARG A 133 -32.71 17.71 10.81
N VAL A 134 -33.12 17.19 11.96
CA VAL A 134 -34.43 16.53 12.11
C VAL A 134 -35.50 17.43 12.70
N GLY A 135 -35.17 18.69 12.99
CA GLY A 135 -36.10 19.66 13.59
C GLY A 135 -36.34 19.46 15.10
N CYS A 136 -35.43 18.79 15.80
CA CYS A 136 -35.49 18.53 17.24
C CYS A 136 -34.25 19.12 17.95
N PRO A 137 -34.20 20.44 18.21
CA PRO A 137 -33.05 21.11 18.82
C PRO A 137 -32.88 20.81 20.31
#